data_AF-A0A3D9L787-F1
#
_entry.id   AF-A0A3D9L787-F1
#
_cell.length_a   1.000
_cell.length_b   1.000
_cell.length_c   1.000
_cell.angle_alpha   90.00
_cell.angle_beta   90.00
_cell.angle_gamma   90.00
#
_symmetry.space_group_name_H-M   'P 1'
#
loop_
_entity.id
_entity.type
_entity.pdbx_description
1 polymer ?
#
loop_
_entity_poly.entity_id
_entity_poly.type
_entity_poly.pdbx_seq_one_letter_code
_entity_poly.pdbx_strand_id
1 'polypeptide(L)'
;MNISRTRGVYITLIIVFVGIIITSVYALLGGFEEVHVYQMEPVERTVIGRSFYSHYTDEAPVDFGRKCREMLENGDVEGTLTRITFQSDTLAQNHLHQFVGITLSTEMAEVPTGFEVREFSSKERFAVFLSMHVLVQPRPHTIEAMIRDKASADGYQLRDYFYELRYLDNSLSVEGWVE
;
A
#
# COMPACT_ATOMS: atom_id res chain seq x y z
N MET A 1 40.92 28.03 29.86
CA MET A 1 39.87 27.10 29.40
C MET A 1 40.36 26.43 28.12
N ASN A 2 40.50 25.10 28.11
CA ASN A 2 41.24 24.39 27.06
C ASN A 2 40.40 24.32 25.77
N ILE A 3 40.80 25.04 24.71
CA ILE A 3 40.01 25.26 23.48
C ILE A 3 39.61 23.93 22.81
N SER A 4 40.43 22.88 22.94
CA SER A 4 40.11 21.53 22.45
C SER A 4 38.93 20.87 23.17
N ARG A 5 38.81 21.07 24.49
CA ARG A 5 37.73 20.52 25.31
C ARG A 5 36.40 21.19 24.99
N THR A 6 36.40 22.51 24.79
CA THR A 6 35.20 23.26 24.41
C THR A 6 34.70 22.86 23.01
N ARG A 7 35.60 22.65 22.04
CA ARG A 7 35.25 22.14 20.70
C ARG A 7 34.62 20.73 20.75
N GLY A 8 35.17 19.82 21.55
CA GLY A 8 34.61 18.48 21.72
C GLY A 8 33.19 18.50 22.31
N VAL A 9 32.93 19.40 23.27
CA VAL A 9 31.59 19.60 23.84
C VAL A 9 30.60 20.10 22.79
N TYR A 10 30.97 21.09 21.97
CA TYR A 10 30.10 21.58 20.91
C TYR A 10 29.80 20.50 19.86
N ILE A 11 30.80 19.73 19.42
CA ILE A 11 30.59 18.63 18.47
C ILE A 11 29.64 17.58 19.05
N THR A 12 29.83 17.21 20.32
CA THR A 12 28.95 16.25 21.00
C THR A 12 27.51 16.78 21.09
N LEU A 13 27.34 18.06 21.45
CA LEU A 13 26.02 18.70 21.50
C LEU A 13 25.36 18.72 20.12
N ILE A 14 26.10 19.01 19.06
CA ILE A 14 25.59 19.00 17.68
C ILE A 14 25.13 17.58 17.30
N ILE A 15 25.93 16.55 17.58
CA ILE A 15 25.56 15.16 17.28
C ILE A 15 24.29 14.75 18.02
N VAL A 16 24.19 15.09 19.31
CA VAL A 16 22.99 14.80 20.11
C VAL A 16 21.78 15.54 19.55
N PHE A 17 21.92 16.82 19.21
CA PHE A 17 20.81 17.61 18.68
C PHE A 17 20.33 17.10 17.32
N VAL A 18 21.26 16.75 16.42
CA VAL A 18 20.94 16.12 15.14
C VAL A 18 20.26 14.77 15.36
N GLY A 19 20.75 13.96 16.30
CA GLY A 19 20.15 12.67 16.66
C GLY A 19 18.71 12.83 17.16
N ILE A 20 18.45 13.84 18.00
CA ILE A 20 17.11 14.18 18.48
C ILE A 20 16.21 14.56 17.29
N ILE A 21 16.67 15.47 16.42
CA ILE A 21 15.89 15.90 15.24
C ILE A 21 15.52 14.70 14.36
N ILE A 22 16.48 13.85 14.01
CA ILE A 22 16.24 12.67 13.16
C ILE A 22 15.23 11.73 13.81
N THR A 23 15.40 11.44 15.11
CA THR A 23 14.51 10.54 15.85
C THR A 23 13.10 11.12 15.95
N SER A 24 12.98 12.43 16.22
CA SER A 24 11.68 13.11 16.27
C SER A 24 10.99 13.11 14.91
N VAL A 25 11.71 13.35 13.81
CA VAL A 25 11.15 13.25 12.46
C VAL A 25 10.69 11.81 12.18
N TYR A 26 11.50 10.81 12.49
CA TYR A 26 11.14 9.40 12.30
C TYR A 26 9.88 9.01 13.09
N ALA A 27 9.76 9.47 14.34
CA ALA A 27 8.57 9.26 15.16
C ALA A 27 7.33 9.96 14.57
N LEU A 28 7.46 11.21 14.12
CA LEU A 28 6.35 11.97 13.50
C LEU A 28 5.86 11.35 12.19
N LEU A 29 6.73 10.64 11.47
CA LEU A 29 6.36 9.93 10.25
C LEU A 29 5.68 8.57 10.51
N GLY A 30 5.54 8.15 11.77
CA GLY A 30 4.98 6.85 12.14
C GLY A 30 6.00 5.71 12.12
N GLY A 31 7.30 6.00 12.13
CA GLY A 31 8.35 4.96 12.00
C GLY A 31 8.43 3.97 13.16
N PHE A 32 7.83 4.28 14.31
CA PHE A 32 7.73 3.39 15.46
C PHE A 32 6.37 2.69 15.58
N GLU A 33 5.45 2.91 14.64
CA GLU A 33 4.15 2.23 14.65
C GLU A 33 4.33 0.73 14.33
N GLU A 34 3.81 -0.13 15.21
CA GLU A 34 3.80 -1.57 14.96
C GLU A 34 2.76 -1.93 13.90
N VAL A 35 3.18 -2.80 12.98
CA VAL A 35 2.31 -3.28 11.91
C VAL A 35 1.67 -4.59 12.34
N HIS A 36 0.34 -4.57 12.45
CA HIS A 36 -0.45 -5.74 12.81
C HIS A 36 -1.24 -6.26 11.61
N VAL A 37 -1.33 -7.58 11.50
CA VAL A 37 -2.19 -8.27 10.54
C VAL A 37 -3.48 -8.66 11.25
N TYR A 38 -4.60 -8.22 10.69
CA TYR A 38 -5.94 -8.47 11.21
C TYR A 38 -6.68 -9.46 10.32
N GLN A 39 -7.31 -10.46 10.93
CA GLN A 39 -8.29 -11.31 10.27
C GLN A 39 -9.62 -10.55 10.21
N MET A 40 -10.22 -10.50 9.03
CA MET A 40 -11.41 -9.70 8.76
C MET A 40 -12.47 -10.50 8.02
N GLU A 41 -13.71 -10.07 8.21
CA GLU A 41 -14.89 -10.69 7.62
C GLU A 41 -14.85 -10.73 6.08
N PRO A 42 -15.57 -11.69 5.48
CA PRO A 42 -15.82 -11.77 4.04
C PRO A 42 -16.27 -10.42 3.46
N VAL A 43 -15.87 -10.18 2.22
CA VAL A 43 -16.23 -8.95 1.50
C VAL A 43 -16.42 -9.25 0.02
N GLU A 44 -17.37 -8.54 -0.58
CA GLU A 44 -17.56 -8.47 -2.02
C GLU A 44 -17.25 -7.04 -2.47
N ARG A 45 -16.47 -6.91 -3.54
CA ARG A 45 -16.04 -5.62 -4.08
C ARG A 45 -16.15 -5.61 -5.59
N THR A 46 -16.75 -4.55 -6.09
CA THR A 46 -16.73 -4.21 -7.51
C THR A 46 -15.64 -3.17 -7.75
N VAL A 47 -14.79 -3.45 -8.74
CA VAL A 47 -13.63 -2.62 -9.07
C VAL A 47 -13.70 -2.26 -10.54
N ILE A 48 -13.56 -0.98 -10.84
CA ILE A 48 -13.42 -0.48 -12.20
C ILE A 48 -11.98 -0.05 -12.45
N GLY A 49 -11.39 -0.40 -13.58
CA GLY A 49 -9.99 -0.06 -13.82
C GLY A 49 -9.41 -0.68 -15.07
N ARG A 50 -8.12 -0.97 -15.06
CA ARG A 50 -7.42 -1.59 -16.18
C ARG A 50 -6.30 -2.49 -15.71
N SER A 51 -6.14 -3.62 -16.39
CA SER A 51 -5.01 -4.53 -16.24
C SER A 51 -3.78 -4.06 -17.01
N PHE A 52 -2.63 -4.23 -16.38
CA PHE A 52 -1.32 -3.93 -16.92
C PHE A 52 -0.42 -5.15 -16.76
N TYR A 53 0.21 -5.54 -17.87
CA TYR A 53 1.26 -6.54 -17.93
C TYR A 53 2.51 -5.82 -18.39
N SER A 54 3.29 -5.34 -17.44
CA SER A 54 4.29 -4.31 -17.70
C SER A 54 5.53 -4.54 -16.86
N HIS A 55 6.64 -3.91 -17.24
CA HIS A 55 7.83 -3.88 -16.41
C HIS A 55 7.52 -3.09 -15.13
N TYR A 56 8.19 -3.39 -14.01
CA TYR A 56 7.93 -2.71 -12.74
C TYR A 56 8.25 -1.20 -12.73
N THR A 57 9.01 -0.74 -13.73
CA THR A 57 9.38 0.67 -13.93
C THR A 57 8.48 1.40 -14.92
N ASP A 58 7.50 0.71 -15.53
CA ASP A 58 6.65 1.35 -16.53
C ASP A 58 5.76 2.40 -15.87
N GLU A 59 5.67 3.57 -16.51
CA GLU A 59 4.91 4.70 -15.98
C GLU A 59 3.41 4.59 -16.27
N ALA A 60 3.01 3.79 -17.27
CA ALA A 60 1.60 3.70 -17.69
C ALA A 60 0.62 3.32 -16.55
N PRO A 61 0.94 2.37 -15.66
CA PRO A 61 0.10 2.08 -14.50
C PRO A 61 0.08 3.22 -13.46
N VAL A 62 1.19 3.95 -13.33
CA VAL A 62 1.32 5.09 -12.41
C VAL A 62 0.46 6.26 -12.90
N ASP A 63 0.54 6.58 -14.19
CA ASP A 63 -0.26 7.63 -14.81
C ASP A 63 -1.75 7.30 -14.79
N PHE A 64 -2.12 6.03 -15.03
CA PHE A 64 -3.50 5.59 -14.91
C PHE A 64 -4.00 5.68 -13.46
N GLY A 65 -3.17 5.31 -12.48
CA GLY A 65 -3.47 5.49 -11.06
C GLY A 65 -3.64 6.96 -10.67
N ARG A 66 -2.83 7.87 -11.24
CA ARG A 66 -2.98 9.32 -11.06
C ARG A 66 -4.33 9.81 -11.59
N LYS A 67 -4.71 9.38 -12.80
CA LYS A 67 -6.03 9.68 -13.37
C LYS A 67 -7.17 9.17 -12.48
N CYS A 68 -7.07 7.96 -11.95
CA CYS A 68 -8.08 7.42 -11.03
C CYS A 68 -8.18 8.27 -9.75
N ARG A 69 -7.04 8.72 -9.21
CA ARG A 69 -7.03 9.61 -8.04
C ARG A 69 -7.69 10.95 -8.34
N GLU A 70 -7.40 11.56 -9.48
CA GLU A 70 -8.05 12.82 -9.90
C GLU A 70 -9.57 12.67 -9.98
N MET A 71 -10.07 11.54 -10.50
CA MET A 71 -11.52 11.26 -10.55
C MET A 71 -12.15 11.14 -9.16
N LEU A 72 -11.43 10.55 -8.19
CA LEU A 72 -11.87 10.48 -6.79
C LEU A 72 -11.89 11.86 -6.12
N GLU A 73 -10.85 12.67 -6.34
CA GLU A 73 -10.72 14.01 -5.76
C GLU A 73 -11.75 14.99 -6.33
N ASN A 74 -12.11 14.85 -7.60
CA ASN A 74 -13.16 15.63 -8.25
C ASN A 74 -14.58 15.19 -7.87
N GLY A 75 -14.74 14.00 -7.26
CA GLY A 75 -16.04 13.41 -6.96
C GLY A 75 -16.75 12.82 -8.18
N ASP A 76 -16.03 12.55 -9.27
CA ASP A 76 -16.60 11.91 -10.48
C ASP A 76 -16.99 10.45 -10.21
N VAL A 77 -16.28 9.81 -9.27
CA VAL A 77 -16.50 8.42 -8.84
C VAL A 77 -16.38 8.35 -7.32
N GLU A 78 -17.35 7.70 -6.67
CA GLU A 78 -17.27 7.39 -5.23
C GLU A 78 -16.60 6.03 -5.02
N GLY A 79 -15.45 6.03 -4.36
CA GLY A 79 -14.71 4.81 -4.15
C GLY A 79 -13.36 5.00 -3.48
N THR A 80 -12.52 3.97 -3.58
CA THR A 80 -11.15 3.98 -3.08
C THR A 80 -10.18 3.55 -4.18
N LEU A 81 -9.08 4.29 -4.35
CA LEU A 81 -8.04 3.93 -5.31
C LEU A 81 -7.50 2.54 -4.96
N THR A 82 -7.43 1.67 -5.96
CA THR A 82 -7.18 0.25 -5.78
C THR A 82 -6.10 -0.22 -6.73
N ARG A 83 -5.20 -1.04 -6.19
CA ARG A 83 -4.18 -1.75 -6.96
C ARG A 83 -4.21 -3.22 -6.53
N ILE A 84 -4.41 -4.11 -7.49
CA ILE A 84 -4.40 -5.55 -7.26
C ILE A 84 -3.16 -6.09 -7.95
N THR A 85 -2.26 -6.70 -7.19
CA THR A 85 -1.03 -7.31 -7.74
C THR A 85 -1.21 -8.81 -7.77
N PHE A 86 -1.16 -9.40 -8.97
CA PHE A 86 -1.30 -10.84 -9.17
C PHE A 86 0.07 -11.49 -9.11
N GLN A 87 0.15 -12.59 -8.36
CA GLN A 87 1.34 -13.44 -8.35
C GLN A 87 1.23 -14.43 -9.51
N SER A 88 2.25 -14.46 -10.36
CA SER A 88 2.31 -15.42 -11.45
C SER A 88 3.74 -15.83 -11.73
N ASP A 89 3.98 -17.14 -11.65
CA ASP A 89 5.28 -17.76 -11.94
C ASP A 89 5.62 -17.74 -13.44
N THR A 90 4.67 -17.34 -14.29
CA THR A 90 4.81 -17.35 -15.75
C THR A 90 5.29 -16.03 -16.34
N LEU A 91 5.41 -14.98 -15.52
CA LEU A 91 5.85 -13.67 -15.97
C LEU A 91 7.38 -13.65 -16.17
N ALA A 92 7.81 -12.88 -17.17
CA ALA A 92 9.23 -12.61 -17.35
C ALA A 92 9.81 -11.91 -16.10
N GLN A 93 11.11 -12.11 -15.84
CA GLN A 93 11.79 -11.39 -14.76
C GLN A 93 11.51 -9.88 -14.88
N ASN A 94 11.25 -9.24 -13.73
CA ASN A 94 10.94 -7.81 -13.62
C ASN A 94 9.61 -7.36 -14.26
N HIS A 95 8.78 -8.28 -14.72
CA HIS A 95 7.41 -7.97 -15.13
C HIS A 95 6.43 -8.28 -14.00
N LEU A 96 5.37 -7.50 -13.96
CA LEU A 96 4.28 -7.68 -13.01
C LEU A 96 2.95 -7.65 -13.75
N HIS A 97 2.00 -8.42 -13.23
CA HIS A 97 0.61 -8.32 -13.61
C HIS A 97 -0.13 -7.58 -12.50
N GLN A 98 -0.69 -6.43 -12.83
CA GLN A 98 -1.46 -5.65 -11.89
C GLN A 98 -2.74 -5.10 -12.51
N PHE A 99 -3.78 -4.99 -11.70
CA PHE A 99 -4.97 -4.21 -12.02
C PHE A 99 -4.92 -2.91 -11.23
N VAL A 100 -5.05 -1.77 -11.90
CA VAL A 100 -5.12 -0.45 -11.25
C VAL A 100 -6.49 0.14 -11.53
N GLY A 101 -7.16 0.68 -10.51
CA GLY A 101 -8.54 1.13 -10.64
C GLY A 101 -9.12 1.71 -9.37
N ILE A 102 -10.45 1.68 -9.25
CA ILE A 102 -11.23 2.21 -8.14
C ILE A 102 -12.17 1.11 -7.65
N THR A 103 -12.08 0.77 -6.35
CA THR A 103 -13.11 -0.01 -5.65
C THR A 103 -14.31 0.90 -5.45
N LEU A 104 -15.46 0.53 -5.99
CA LEU A 104 -16.67 1.32 -5.89
C LEU A 104 -17.28 1.22 -4.48
N SER A 105 -17.69 2.36 -3.92
CA SER A 105 -18.48 2.38 -2.68
C SER A 105 -19.97 2.15 -2.93
N THR A 106 -20.43 2.51 -4.13
CA THR A 106 -21.83 2.45 -4.57
C THR A 106 -21.88 1.95 -6.01
N GLU A 107 -22.95 1.28 -6.40
CA GLU A 107 -23.16 0.92 -7.81
C GLU A 107 -23.17 2.16 -8.71
N MET A 108 -22.55 2.03 -9.89
CA MET A 108 -22.51 3.08 -10.89
C MET A 108 -23.38 2.73 -12.09
N ALA A 109 -24.13 3.71 -12.60
CA ALA A 109 -24.95 3.54 -13.78
C ALA A 109 -24.13 3.45 -15.08
N GLU A 110 -22.98 4.11 -15.14
CA GLU A 110 -22.12 4.14 -16.32
C GLU A 110 -20.65 4.03 -15.94
N VAL A 111 -19.93 3.15 -16.65
CA VAL A 111 -18.50 2.91 -16.43
C VAL A 111 -17.70 3.84 -17.35
N PRO A 112 -16.71 4.58 -16.82
CA PRO A 112 -15.90 5.50 -17.62
C PRO A 112 -15.22 4.79 -18.81
N THR A 113 -15.08 5.49 -19.94
CA THR A 113 -14.47 4.92 -21.15
C THR A 113 -13.04 4.45 -20.87
N GLY A 114 -12.74 3.21 -21.29
CA GLY A 114 -11.43 2.59 -21.12
C GLY A 114 -11.23 1.88 -19.77
N PHE A 115 -12.28 1.77 -18.96
CA PHE A 115 -12.30 0.97 -17.75
C PHE A 115 -12.98 -0.39 -18.01
N GLU A 116 -12.42 -1.45 -17.44
CA GLU A 116 -13.05 -2.77 -17.28
C GLU A 116 -13.60 -2.90 -15.86
N VAL A 117 -14.71 -3.62 -15.71
CA VAL A 117 -15.32 -3.95 -14.42
C VAL A 117 -14.90 -5.35 -14.01
N ARG A 118 -14.53 -5.51 -12.73
CA ARG A 118 -14.25 -6.81 -12.11
C ARG A 118 -14.90 -6.89 -10.75
N GLU A 119 -15.45 -8.06 -10.46
CA GLU A 119 -16.00 -8.39 -9.15
C GLU A 119 -15.04 -9.34 -8.44
N PHE A 120 -14.77 -9.05 -7.18
CA PHE A 120 -13.96 -9.88 -6.32
C PHE A 120 -14.77 -10.22 -5.07
N SER A 121 -14.83 -11.49 -4.72
CA SER A 121 -15.40 -11.97 -3.46
C SER A 121 -14.34 -12.71 -2.65
N SER A 122 -14.35 -12.48 -1.34
CA SER A 122 -13.52 -13.18 -0.36
C SER A 122 -14.40 -13.89 0.64
N LYS A 123 -14.06 -15.13 1.02
CA LYS A 123 -14.66 -15.79 2.19
C LYS A 123 -14.15 -15.20 3.51
N GLU A 124 -12.92 -14.73 3.49
CA GLU A 124 -12.20 -14.19 4.63
C GLU A 124 -10.99 -13.40 4.10
N ARG A 125 -10.50 -12.41 4.83
CA ARG A 125 -9.33 -11.65 4.39
C ARG A 125 -8.43 -11.29 5.57
N PHE A 126 -7.14 -11.23 5.29
CA PHE A 126 -6.12 -10.77 6.23
C PHE A 126 -5.64 -9.40 5.76
N ALA A 127 -5.79 -8.39 6.60
CA ALA A 127 -5.55 -7.00 6.25
C ALA A 127 -4.50 -6.35 7.16
N VAL A 128 -3.72 -5.46 6.58
CA VAL A 128 -2.79 -4.58 7.28
C VAL A 128 -3.17 -3.14 6.97
N PHE A 129 -3.29 -2.30 8.00
CA PHE A 129 -3.60 -0.88 7.85
C PHE A 129 -2.37 -0.05 8.19
N LEU A 130 -2.02 0.88 7.30
CA LEU A 130 -0.79 1.69 7.39
C LEU A 130 -1.16 3.17 7.24
N SER A 131 -0.96 3.91 8.33
CA SER A 131 -1.04 5.38 8.40
C SER A 131 0.31 6.07 8.21
N MET A 132 1.39 5.30 8.32
CA MET A 132 2.76 5.80 8.26
C MET A 132 3.14 6.37 6.89
N HIS A 133 4.02 7.37 6.92
CA HIS A 133 4.51 8.01 5.70
C HIS A 133 5.35 7.04 4.85
N VAL A 134 5.27 7.14 3.52
CA VAL A 134 5.95 6.26 2.54
C VAL A 134 7.47 6.11 2.76
N LEU A 135 8.11 7.09 3.41
CA LEU A 135 9.56 7.07 3.71
C LEU A 135 9.94 6.10 4.84
N VAL A 136 9.01 5.80 5.75
CA VAL A 136 9.25 4.91 6.90
C VAL A 136 8.42 3.63 6.81
N GLN A 137 7.57 3.52 5.79
CA GLN A 137 6.72 2.36 5.56
C GLN A 137 7.53 1.10 5.22
N PRO A 138 7.14 -0.08 5.75
CA PRO A 138 7.67 -1.36 5.29
C PRO A 138 7.49 -1.53 3.79
N ARG A 139 8.43 -2.26 3.18
CA ARG A 139 8.36 -2.54 1.75
C ARG A 139 7.18 -3.48 1.44
N PRO A 140 6.57 -3.40 0.25
CA PRO A 140 5.42 -4.22 -0.12
C PRO A 140 5.61 -5.73 0.13
N HIS A 141 6.75 -6.30 -0.29
CA HIS A 141 7.05 -7.72 -0.07
C HIS A 141 7.11 -8.11 1.42
N THR A 142 7.49 -7.18 2.31
CA THR A 142 7.49 -7.44 3.76
C THR A 142 6.06 -7.53 4.28
N ILE A 143 5.17 -6.64 3.83
CA ILE A 143 3.75 -6.65 4.21
C ILE A 143 3.08 -7.93 3.70
N GLU A 144 3.32 -8.29 2.43
CA GLU A 144 2.78 -9.51 1.82
C GLU A 144 3.23 -10.78 2.56
N ALA A 145 4.50 -10.83 2.98
CA ALA A 145 5.04 -11.92 3.78
C ALA A 145 4.36 -12.01 5.15
N MET A 146 4.21 -10.88 5.87
CA MET A 146 3.52 -10.85 7.16
C MET A 146 2.07 -11.37 7.07
N ILE A 147 1.35 -10.98 6.02
CA ILE A 147 -0.02 -11.43 5.77
C ILE A 147 -0.05 -12.95 5.50
N ARG A 148 0.86 -13.44 4.65
CA ARG A 148 0.95 -14.87 4.32
C ARG A 148 1.33 -15.73 5.52
N ASP A 149 2.28 -15.27 6.34
CA ASP A 149 2.72 -15.96 7.55
C ASP A 149 1.56 -16.05 8.56
N LYS A 150 0.82 -14.96 8.76
CA LYS A 150 -0.34 -14.95 9.65
C LYS A 150 -1.45 -15.88 9.15
N ALA A 151 -1.81 -15.79 7.87
CA ALA A 151 -2.83 -16.66 7.28
C ALA A 151 -2.44 -18.14 7.39
N SER A 152 -1.17 -18.48 7.12
CA SER A 152 -0.66 -19.85 7.21
C SER A 152 -0.65 -20.37 8.65
N ALA A 153 -0.29 -19.52 9.62
CA ALA A 153 -0.33 -19.87 11.04
C ALA A 153 -1.76 -20.17 11.53
N ASP A 154 -2.75 -19.49 10.94
CA ASP A 154 -4.17 -19.68 11.25
C ASP A 154 -4.82 -20.78 10.37
N GLY A 155 -4.06 -21.44 9.48
CA GLY A 155 -4.51 -22.58 8.68
C GLY A 155 -5.21 -22.22 7.37
N TYR A 156 -5.08 -20.98 6.90
CA TYR A 156 -5.70 -20.49 5.67
C TYR A 156 -4.74 -20.49 4.48
N GLN A 157 -5.30 -20.68 3.29
CA GLN A 157 -4.60 -20.48 2.03
C GLN A 157 -5.10 -19.19 1.37
N LEU A 158 -4.17 -18.29 1.07
CA LEU A 158 -4.44 -17.05 0.37
C LEU A 158 -4.47 -17.30 -1.13
N ARG A 159 -5.30 -16.54 -1.84
CA ARG A 159 -5.28 -16.43 -3.30
C ARG A 159 -3.98 -15.80 -3.78
N ASP A 160 -3.67 -16.02 -5.06
CA ASP A 160 -2.47 -15.51 -5.73
C ASP A 160 -2.59 -14.03 -6.14
N TYR A 161 -3.15 -13.19 -5.25
CA TYR A 161 -3.12 -11.75 -5.41
C TYR A 161 -3.17 -11.03 -4.07
N PHE A 162 -2.65 -9.81 -4.06
CA PHE A 162 -2.79 -8.87 -2.97
C PHE A 162 -3.60 -7.65 -3.41
N TYR A 163 -4.50 -7.22 -2.54
CA TYR A 163 -5.42 -6.12 -2.78
C TYR A 163 -4.98 -4.90 -1.97
N GLU A 164 -4.47 -3.87 -2.64
CA GLU A 164 -4.02 -2.62 -2.03
C GLU A 164 -5.07 -1.53 -2.23
N LEU A 165 -5.55 -0.96 -1.13
CA LEU A 165 -6.44 0.20 -1.09
C LEU A 165 -5.63 1.43 -0.67
N ARG A 166 -5.72 2.51 -1.43
CA ARG A 166 -5.09 3.80 -1.11
C ARG A 166 -6.16 4.85 -0.87
N TYR A 167 -6.17 5.40 0.33
CA TYR A 167 -7.12 6.43 0.74
C TYR A 167 -6.58 7.83 0.41
N LEU A 168 -7.47 8.83 0.41
CA LEU A 168 -7.12 10.22 0.07
C LEU A 168 -6.21 10.88 1.12
N ASP A 169 -6.21 10.39 2.35
CA ASP A 169 -5.31 10.84 3.42
C ASP A 169 -3.90 10.23 3.33
N ASN A 170 -3.61 9.48 2.26
CA ASN A 170 -2.39 8.71 2.02
C ASN A 170 -2.20 7.49 2.93
N SER A 171 -3.16 7.17 3.80
CA SER A 171 -3.18 5.86 4.43
C SER A 171 -3.42 4.79 3.37
N LEU A 172 -2.97 3.57 3.66
CA LEU A 172 -3.22 2.43 2.78
C LEU A 172 -3.54 1.17 3.56
N SER A 173 -4.32 0.30 2.93
CA SER A 173 -4.58 -1.05 3.40
C SER A 173 -4.04 -2.04 2.37
N VAL A 174 -3.41 -3.12 2.84
CA VAL A 174 -3.02 -4.25 2.00
C VAL A 174 -3.71 -5.49 2.52
N GLU A 175 -4.34 -6.23 1.63
CA GLU A 175 -5.14 -7.39 1.98
C GLU A 175 -4.73 -8.63 1.19
N GLY A 176 -4.59 -9.75 1.88
CA GLY A 176 -4.54 -11.09 1.31
C GLY A 176 -5.89 -11.78 1.49
N TRP A 177 -6.46 -12.30 0.41
CA TRP A 177 -7.82 -12.84 0.40
C TRP A 177 -7.80 -14.36 0.40
N VAL A 178 -8.66 -15.00 1.19
CA VAL A 178 -8.79 -16.47 1.27
C VAL A 178 -9.62 -17.00 0.11
N GLU A 179 -9.27 -18.19 -0.38
CA GLU A 179 -10.00 -18.91 -1.45
C GLU A 179 -11.46 -19.24 -1.11
#